data_AF-A0A4S3FIM6-F1
#
_entry.id   AF-A0A4S3FIM6-F1
#
_cell.length_a   1.000
_cell.length_b   1.000
_cell.length_c   1.000
_cell.angle_alpha   90.00
_cell.angle_beta   90.00
_cell.angle_gamma   90.00
#
_symmetry.space_group_name_H-M   'P 1'
#
loop_
_entity.id
_entity.type
_entity.pdbx_description
1 polymer ?
#
loop_
_entity_poly.entity_id
_entity_poly.type
_entity_poly.pdbx_seq_one_letter_code
_entity_poly.pdbx_strand_id
1 'polypeptide(L)'
;MSIRLAAHLRNSQSFITSLVEECIEEHDWSDNIIAIAHSSYEFDQEIYCRVLSTSFIESGDDSIKITNTDGKTVSFAFKFDVNVIAILDCDFKRWVESNQEYESIGHAEWPQDFPTVVSVLLTVPVSQGEFYDVKVQIQPSTIRIHFGDIEPD
;
A
#
# COMPACT_ATOMS: atom_id res chain seq x y z
N MET A 1 16.07 -22.19 8.40
CA MET A 1 15.95 -20.73 8.67
C MET A 1 14.60 -20.20 8.17
N SER A 2 14.17 -20.53 6.96
CA SER A 2 12.84 -20.22 6.41
C SER A 2 11.66 -20.66 7.31
N ILE A 3 11.70 -21.86 7.88
CA ILE A 3 10.63 -22.36 8.79
C ILE A 3 10.45 -21.48 10.04
N ARG A 4 11.55 -20.96 10.61
CA ARG A 4 11.48 -20.05 11.77
C ARG A 4 10.90 -18.70 11.37
N LEU A 5 11.31 -18.17 10.21
CA LEU A 5 10.76 -16.91 9.69
C LEU A 5 9.26 -17.04 9.37
N ALA A 6 8.82 -18.14 8.77
CA ALA A 6 7.40 -18.41 8.55
C ALA A 6 6.61 -18.42 9.87
N ALA A 7 7.14 -19.05 10.92
CA ALA A 7 6.50 -19.05 12.25
C ALA A 7 6.38 -17.64 12.84
N HIS A 8 7.39 -16.79 12.64
CA HIS A 8 7.33 -15.38 13.03
C HIS A 8 6.23 -14.66 12.23
N LEU A 9 6.22 -14.77 10.90
CA LEU A 9 5.26 -14.08 10.01
C LEU A 9 3.80 -14.50 10.22
N ARG A 10 3.54 -15.70 10.75
CA ARG A 10 2.18 -16.15 11.15
C ARG A 10 1.70 -15.57 12.47
N ASN A 11 2.61 -15.08 13.30
CA ASN A 11 2.28 -14.51 14.60
C ASN A 11 2.25 -12.99 14.48
N SER A 12 1.06 -12.39 14.57
CA SER A 12 0.89 -10.93 14.54
C SER A 12 1.58 -10.22 15.73
N GLN A 13 1.90 -10.94 16.80
CA GLN A 13 2.66 -10.42 17.94
C GLN A 13 4.18 -10.53 17.75
N SER A 14 4.64 -11.13 16.65
CA SER A 14 6.05 -11.21 16.34
C SER A 14 6.56 -9.86 15.87
N PHE A 15 7.69 -9.42 16.43
CA PHE A 15 8.39 -8.20 16.03
C PHE A 15 8.56 -8.07 14.51
N ILE A 16 8.95 -9.15 13.81
CA ILE A 16 9.14 -9.13 12.36
C ILE A 16 7.83 -8.85 11.62
N THR A 17 6.72 -9.43 12.08
CA THR A 17 5.41 -9.22 11.46
C THR A 17 4.97 -7.79 11.67
N SER A 18 5.04 -7.31 12.91
CA SER A 18 4.69 -5.91 13.24
C SER A 18 5.54 -4.91 12.45
N LEU A 19 6.84 -5.15 12.30
CA LEU A 19 7.73 -4.29 11.50
C LEU A 19 7.34 -4.27 10.02
N VAL A 20 6.96 -5.42 9.44
CA VAL A 20 6.51 -5.49 8.06
C VAL A 20 5.15 -4.80 7.89
N GLU A 21 4.23 -5.02 8.81
CA GLU A 21 2.90 -4.39 8.80
C GLU A 21 3.00 -2.88 8.94
N GLU A 22 3.81 -2.38 9.87
CA GLU A 22 4.12 -0.95 10.02
C GLU A 22 4.67 -0.36 8.72
N CYS A 23 5.63 -1.04 8.07
CA CYS A 23 6.15 -0.58 6.77
C CYS A 23 5.08 -0.57 5.66
N ILE A 24 4.12 -1.50 5.68
CA ILE A 24 3.01 -1.55 4.72
C ILE A 24 1.98 -0.44 5.01
N GLU A 25 1.70 -0.17 6.28
CA GLU A 25 0.76 0.86 6.74
C GLU A 25 1.27 2.27 6.48
N GLU A 26 2.56 2.52 6.72
CA GLU A 26 3.20 3.83 6.52
C GLU A 26 3.60 4.11 5.07
N HIS A 27 3.44 3.13 4.17
CA HIS A 27 3.72 3.31 2.75
C HIS A 27 2.80 4.37 2.13
N ASP A 28 3.36 5.25 1.30
CA ASP A 28 2.55 6.17 0.51
C ASP A 28 1.91 5.41 -0.66
N TRP A 29 0.69 4.93 -0.42
CA TRP A 29 -0.08 4.17 -1.40
C TRP A 29 -0.59 5.02 -2.57
N SER A 30 -0.62 6.35 -2.45
CA SER A 30 -1.14 7.23 -3.49
C SER A 30 -0.32 7.11 -4.79
N ASP A 31 1.00 6.95 -4.67
CA ASP A 31 1.94 6.71 -5.80
C ASP A 31 1.64 5.43 -6.59
N ASN A 32 0.97 4.47 -5.96
CA ASN A 32 0.65 3.18 -6.56
C ASN A 32 -0.76 3.12 -7.14
N ILE A 33 -1.56 4.16 -6.98
CA ILE A 33 -2.95 4.20 -7.43
C ILE A 33 -3.09 5.12 -8.62
N ILE A 34 -3.71 4.59 -9.66
CA ILE A 34 -4.20 5.38 -10.79
C ILE A 34 -5.72 5.42 -10.66
N ALA A 35 -6.25 6.52 -10.15
CA ALA A 35 -7.68 6.79 -10.18
C ALA A 35 -8.10 7.18 -11.60
N ILE A 36 -9.17 6.55 -12.06
CA ILE A 36 -9.79 6.82 -13.36
C ILE A 36 -11.23 7.23 -13.05
N ALA A 37 -11.47 8.53 -13.13
CA ALA A 37 -12.78 9.15 -13.00
C ALA A 37 -13.08 9.95 -14.27
N HIS A 38 -14.36 10.06 -14.60
CA HIS A 38 -14.87 10.82 -15.73
C HIS A 38 -15.83 11.88 -15.20
N SER A 39 -15.68 13.12 -15.63
CA SER A 39 -16.65 14.17 -15.33
C SER A 39 -16.90 15.04 -16.56
N SER A 40 -18.11 15.59 -16.64
CA SER A 40 -18.43 16.67 -17.57
C SER A 40 -17.99 18.05 -17.04
N TYR A 41 -17.57 18.12 -15.77
CA TYR A 41 -17.11 19.32 -15.09
C TYR A 41 -15.59 19.29 -14.87
N GLU A 42 -14.99 20.47 -14.70
CA GLU A 42 -13.62 20.58 -14.18
C GLU A 42 -13.64 20.30 -12.67
N PHE A 43 -12.71 19.45 -12.20
CA PHE A 43 -12.57 19.12 -10.80
C PHE A 43 -11.09 18.94 -10.44
N ASP A 44 -10.76 19.27 -9.21
CA ASP A 44 -9.50 18.86 -8.59
C ASP A 44 -9.70 17.51 -7.91
N GLN A 45 -8.69 16.65 -7.98
CA GLN A 45 -8.74 15.31 -7.39
C GLN A 45 -7.61 15.11 -6.39
N GLU A 46 -7.96 14.52 -5.25
CA GLU A 46 -7.03 14.02 -4.25
C GLU A 46 -7.35 12.55 -3.94
N ILE A 47 -6.33 11.75 -3.63
CA ILE A 47 -6.51 10.34 -3.30
C ILE A 47 -5.91 10.10 -1.93
N TYR A 48 -6.77 9.66 -1.01
CA TYR A 48 -6.37 9.25 0.33
C TYR A 48 -6.41 7.73 0.41
N CYS A 49 -5.40 7.14 1.03
CA CYS A 49 -5.30 5.69 1.16
C CYS A 49 -5.19 5.29 2.62
N ARG A 50 -5.79 4.16 2.97
CA ARG A 50 -5.61 3.53 4.28
C ARG A 50 -5.58 2.02 4.16
N VAL A 51 -4.62 1.38 4.79
CA VAL A 51 -4.58 -0.08 4.91
C VAL A 51 -5.68 -0.54 5.89
N LEU A 52 -6.50 -1.49 5.44
CA LEU A 52 -7.57 -2.08 6.25
C LEU A 52 -7.11 -3.37 6.92
N SER A 53 -6.32 -4.18 6.22
CA SER A 53 -5.82 -5.45 6.75
C SER A 53 -4.59 -5.93 5.98
N THR A 54 -3.73 -6.66 6.69
CA THR A 54 -2.55 -7.35 6.17
C THR A 54 -2.60 -8.82 6.57
N SER A 55 -2.16 -9.70 5.67
CA SER A 55 -1.99 -11.12 6.01
C SER A 55 -0.87 -11.75 5.19
N PHE A 56 0.02 -12.47 5.88
CA PHE A 56 1.11 -13.20 5.24
C PHE A 56 0.56 -14.32 4.32
N ILE A 57 1.07 -14.40 3.08
CA ILE A 57 0.66 -15.41 2.09
C ILE A 57 1.53 -16.66 2.21
N GLU A 58 0.96 -17.74 2.76
CA GLU A 58 1.59 -19.05 2.79
C GLU A 58 1.27 -19.85 1.53
N SER A 59 2.04 -19.64 0.47
CA SER A 59 1.92 -20.38 -0.80
C SER A 59 2.91 -21.57 -0.87
N GLY A 60 2.69 -22.59 -0.02
CA GLY A 60 3.44 -23.85 -0.04
C GLY A 60 4.95 -23.74 0.26
N ASP A 61 5.72 -24.74 -0.20
CA ASP A 61 7.16 -24.92 0.09
C ASP A 61 8.06 -23.74 -0.35
N ASP A 62 7.56 -22.84 -1.19
CA ASP A 62 8.30 -21.71 -1.80
C ASP A 62 7.80 -20.31 -1.34
N SER A 63 6.98 -20.25 -0.29
CA SER A 63 6.40 -18.99 0.22
C SER A 63 7.45 -17.95 0.68
N ILE A 64 8.63 -18.41 1.11
CA ILE A 64 9.75 -17.57 1.51
C ILE A 64 10.98 -17.98 0.71
N LYS A 65 11.49 -17.08 -0.12
CA LYS A 65 12.67 -17.31 -0.95
C LYS A 65 13.88 -16.61 -0.37
N ILE A 66 14.98 -17.32 -0.19
CA ILE A 66 16.27 -16.68 0.10
C ILE A 66 16.78 -16.07 -1.21
N THR A 67 16.92 -14.76 -1.27
CA THR A 67 17.33 -14.04 -2.50
C THR A 67 18.82 -13.72 -2.52
N ASN A 68 19.43 -13.54 -1.34
CA ASN A 68 20.86 -13.27 -1.22
C ASN A 68 21.40 -13.83 0.09
N THR A 69 22.64 -14.32 0.02
CA THR A 69 23.46 -14.65 1.18
C THR A 69 24.86 -14.13 0.89
N ASP A 70 25.22 -13.02 1.51
CA ASP A 70 26.62 -12.64 1.62
C ASP A 70 27.08 -12.86 3.06
N GLY A 71 28.39 -12.95 3.31
CA GLY A 71 28.92 -13.21 4.65
C GLY A 71 28.53 -12.18 5.72
N LYS A 72 27.73 -11.16 5.36
CA LYS A 72 27.26 -10.08 6.23
C LYS A 72 25.74 -10.05 6.36
N THR A 73 24.96 -10.53 5.38
CA THR A 73 23.50 -10.42 5.33
C THR A 73 22.85 -11.63 4.69
N VAL A 74 21.61 -11.89 5.11
CA VAL A 74 20.69 -12.83 4.45
C VAL A 74 19.42 -12.07 4.07
N SER A 75 19.00 -12.21 2.82
CA SER A 75 17.78 -11.57 2.30
C SER A 75 16.70 -12.61 2.03
N PHE A 76 15.47 -12.29 2.41
CA PHE A 76 14.28 -13.13 2.23
C PHE A 76 13.23 -12.35 1.44
N ALA A 77 12.65 -12.97 0.41
CA ALA A 77 11.52 -12.44 -0.33
C ALA A 77 10.26 -13.27 -0.04
N PHE A 78 9.17 -12.58 0.29
CA PHE A 78 7.86 -13.18 0.55
C PHE A 78 6.74 -12.19 0.21
N LYS A 79 5.48 -12.58 0.42
CA LYS A 79 4.31 -11.78 0.01
C LYS A 79 3.27 -11.66 1.11
N PHE A 80 2.57 -10.53 1.10
CA PHE A 80 1.42 -10.23 1.95
C PHE A 80 0.21 -9.91 1.07
N ASP A 81 -0.95 -10.46 1.43
CA ASP A 81 -2.24 -9.95 0.98
C ASP A 81 -2.53 -8.69 1.81
N VAL A 82 -2.85 -7.60 1.12
CA VAL A 82 -3.15 -6.31 1.74
C VAL A 82 -4.48 -5.83 1.17
N ASN A 83 -5.39 -5.44 2.04
CA ASN A 83 -6.61 -4.75 1.64
C ASN A 83 -6.46 -3.28 1.95
N VAL A 84 -6.70 -2.42 0.97
CA VAL A 84 -6.56 -0.97 1.09
C VAL A 84 -7.87 -0.33 0.68
N ILE A 85 -8.28 0.72 1.40
CA ILE A 85 -9.33 1.62 0.96
C ILE A 85 -8.68 2.85 0.34
N ALA A 86 -9.04 3.14 -0.91
CA ALA A 86 -8.78 4.44 -1.52
C ALA A 86 -10.05 5.28 -1.45
N ILE A 87 -9.89 6.54 -1.08
CA ILE A 87 -10.94 7.54 -1.09
C ILE A 87 -10.53 8.55 -2.15
N LEU A 88 -11.26 8.56 -3.26
CA LEU A 88 -11.16 9.64 -4.23
C LEU A 88 -11.98 10.81 -3.69
N ASP A 89 -11.29 11.93 -3.46
CA ASP A 89 -11.87 13.18 -3.03
C ASP A 89 -11.86 14.17 -4.20
N CYS A 90 -13.03 14.71 -4.56
CA CYS A 90 -13.22 15.58 -5.71
C CYS A 90 -13.90 16.89 -5.30
N ASP A 91 -13.22 18.01 -5.55
CA ASP A 91 -13.77 19.35 -5.42
C ASP A 91 -14.07 19.91 -6.82
N PHE A 92 -15.35 20.10 -7.10
CA PHE A 92 -15.83 20.59 -8.38
C PHE A 92 -15.84 22.11 -8.37
N LYS A 93 -15.26 22.73 -9.41
CA LYS A 93 -15.11 24.18 -9.49
C LYS A 93 -15.73 24.75 -10.74
N ARG A 94 -16.29 25.95 -10.62
CA ARG A 94 -16.79 26.73 -11.74
C ARG A 94 -16.14 28.10 -11.75
N TRP A 95 -15.69 28.53 -12.92
CA TRP A 95 -15.26 29.91 -13.13
C TRP A 95 -16.45 30.89 -13.03
N VAL A 96 -16.32 31.91 -12.20
CA VAL A 96 -17.33 32.96 -12.03
C VAL A 96 -16.79 34.27 -12.59
N GLU A 97 -17.39 34.72 -13.69
CA GLU A 97 -16.90 35.89 -14.43
C GLU A 97 -16.98 37.20 -13.62
N SER A 98 -17.93 37.31 -12.69
CA SER A 98 -18.18 38.54 -11.94
C SER A 98 -17.08 38.88 -10.94
N ASN A 99 -16.37 37.88 -10.41
CA ASN A 99 -15.25 38.04 -9.48
C ASN A 99 -13.92 37.51 -10.04
N GLN A 100 -13.92 36.89 -11.23
CA GLN A 100 -12.74 36.30 -11.86
C GLN A 100 -12.05 35.25 -10.97
N GLU A 101 -12.85 34.43 -10.29
CA GLU A 101 -12.40 33.39 -9.39
C GLU A 101 -13.10 32.06 -9.70
N TYR A 102 -12.48 30.95 -9.30
CA TYR A 102 -13.14 29.64 -9.28
C TYR A 102 -13.90 29.51 -7.96
N GLU A 103 -15.20 29.25 -8.03
CA GLU A 103 -16.03 28.92 -6.87
C GLU A 103 -16.28 27.41 -6.84
N SER A 104 -16.16 26.81 -5.65
CA SER A 104 -16.58 25.41 -5.43
C SER A 104 -18.09 25.30 -5.63
N ILE A 105 -18.49 24.36 -6.46
CA ILE A 105 -19.90 24.09 -6.80
C ILE A 105 -20.40 22.77 -6.24
N GLY A 106 -19.51 21.95 -5.68
CA GLY A 106 -19.85 20.66 -5.12
C GLY A 106 -18.61 19.92 -4.65
N HIS A 107 -18.82 18.98 -3.73
CA HIS A 107 -17.80 18.12 -3.18
C HIS A 107 -18.33 16.70 -3.20
N ALA A 108 -17.50 15.74 -3.58
CA ALA A 108 -17.89 14.34 -3.48
C ALA A 108 -16.71 13.43 -3.17
N GLU A 109 -16.97 12.45 -2.32
CA GLU A 109 -16.02 11.44 -1.89
C GLU A 109 -16.51 10.06 -2.29
N TRP A 110 -15.64 9.29 -2.94
CA TRP A 110 -15.92 7.90 -3.30
C TRP A 110 -14.91 6.97 -2.64
N PRO A 111 -15.32 6.20 -1.62
CA PRO A 111 -14.50 5.13 -1.06
C PRO A 111 -14.57 3.89 -1.95
N GLN A 112 -13.41 3.30 -2.23
CA GLN A 112 -13.28 2.03 -2.94
C GLN A 112 -12.23 1.14 -2.27
N ASP A 113 -12.68 -0.02 -1.81
CA ASP A 113 -11.81 -1.06 -1.30
C ASP A 113 -11.20 -1.85 -2.46
N PHE A 114 -9.92 -2.20 -2.34
CA PHE A 114 -9.25 -3.09 -3.29
C PHE A 114 -8.25 -4.03 -2.59
N PRO A 115 -8.33 -5.34 -2.88
CA PRO A 115 -7.30 -6.29 -2.47
C PRO A 115 -6.09 -6.19 -3.39
N THR A 116 -4.89 -6.27 -2.83
CA THR A 116 -3.63 -6.30 -3.56
C THR A 116 -2.60 -7.19 -2.87
N VAL A 117 -1.53 -7.51 -3.59
CA VAL A 117 -0.42 -8.31 -3.09
C VAL A 117 0.83 -7.46 -3.04
N VAL A 118 1.44 -7.36 -1.86
CA VAL A 118 2.71 -6.66 -1.65
C VAL A 118 3.83 -7.68 -1.57
N SER A 119 4.88 -7.49 -2.38
CA SER A 119 6.11 -8.26 -2.24
C SER A 119 7.01 -7.57 -1.21
N VAL A 120 7.58 -8.34 -0.30
CA VAL A 120 8.42 -7.85 0.78
C VAL A 120 9.80 -8.48 0.66
N LEU A 121 10.84 -7.65 0.72
CA LEU A 121 12.23 -8.04 0.83
C LEU A 121 12.75 -7.68 2.23
N LEU A 122 13.02 -8.71 3.03
CA LEU A 122 13.56 -8.60 4.38
C LEU A 122 15.06 -8.88 4.36
N THR A 123 15.89 -7.94 4.80
CA THR A 123 17.35 -8.12 4.88
C THR A 123 17.78 -8.15 6.35
N VAL A 124 18.44 -9.23 6.75
CA VAL A 124 18.88 -9.47 8.12
C VAL A 124 20.41 -9.60 8.16
N PRO A 125 21.12 -8.84 9.02
CA PRO A 125 22.57 -8.97 9.16
C PRO A 125 22.96 -10.26 9.90
N VAL A 126 23.98 -10.96 9.37
CA VAL A 126 24.52 -12.22 9.90
C VAL A 126 25.30 -12.01 11.19
N SER A 127 25.95 -10.85 11.33
CA SER A 127 26.88 -10.57 12.44
C SER A 127 26.20 -10.40 13.81
N GLN A 128 24.87 -10.28 13.87
CA GLN A 128 24.18 -10.00 15.13
C GLN A 128 23.28 -11.12 15.66
N GLY A 129 23.01 -12.20 14.90
CA GLY A 129 22.21 -13.35 15.39
C GLY A 129 20.77 -13.05 15.84
N GLU A 130 20.42 -11.78 15.98
CA GLU A 130 19.16 -11.23 16.49
C GLU A 130 18.63 -10.18 15.49
N PHE A 131 17.31 -10.02 15.45
CA PHE A 131 16.58 -9.22 14.46
C PHE A 131 16.58 -7.70 14.74
N TYR A 132 17.66 -7.14 15.30
CA TYR A 132 17.67 -5.75 15.76
C TYR A 132 18.03 -4.70 14.70
N ASP A 133 18.58 -5.11 13.56
CA ASP A 133 18.96 -4.20 12.46
C ASP A 133 18.44 -4.75 11.12
N VAL A 134 17.13 -4.99 11.08
CA VAL A 134 16.44 -5.58 9.94
C VAL A 134 15.95 -4.48 9.02
N LYS A 135 16.22 -4.64 7.73
CA LYS A 135 15.70 -3.74 6.69
C LYS A 135 14.53 -4.40 6.00
N VAL A 136 13.41 -3.68 5.93
CA VAL A 136 12.24 -4.08 5.16
C VAL A 136 12.15 -3.18 3.94
N GLN A 137 11.97 -3.78 2.77
CA GLN A 137 11.59 -3.08 1.57
C GLN A 137 10.31 -3.72 1.03
N ILE A 138 9.31 -2.88 0.75
CA ILE A 138 8.05 -3.32 0.17
C ILE A 138 7.96 -2.88 -1.29
N GLN A 139 7.24 -3.67 -2.08
CA GLN A 139 7.02 -3.46 -3.51
C GLN A 139 5.55 -3.75 -3.81
N PRO A 140 4.67 -2.75 -3.60
CA PRO A 140 3.29 -2.83 -4.06
C PRO A 140 3.21 -2.79 -5.59
N SER A 141 2.20 -3.46 -6.13
CA SER A 141 1.88 -3.36 -7.56
C SER A 141 1.12 -2.06 -7.84
N THR A 142 1.22 -1.52 -9.06
CA THR A 142 0.35 -0.42 -9.50
C THR A 142 -1.07 -0.92 -9.68
N ILE A 143 -2.03 -0.15 -9.17
CA ILE A 143 -3.45 -0.50 -9.11
C ILE A 143 -4.23 0.57 -9.86
N ARG A 144 -5.13 0.14 -10.74
CA ARG A 144 -6.04 1.04 -11.44
C ARG A 144 -7.41 0.91 -10.81
N ILE A 145 -7.96 2.01 -10.34
CA ILE A 145 -9.28 2.06 -9.73
C ILE A 145 -10.18 2.91 -10.61
N HIS A 146 -11.31 2.34 -11.02
CA HIS A 146 -12.29 3.02 -11.85
C HIS A 146 -13.43 3.51 -10.96
N PHE A 147 -13.55 4.83 -10.83
CA PHE A 147 -14.62 5.50 -10.06
C PHE A 147 -15.86 5.81 -10.91
N GLY A 148 -15.75 5.69 -12.25
CA GLY A 148 -16.88 5.91 -13.17
C GLY A 148 -17.13 7.38 -13.45
N ASP A 149 -18.39 7.71 -13.75
CA ASP A 149 -18.83 9.09 -13.98
C ASP A 149 -19.11 9.76 -12.63
N ILE A 150 -18.47 10.91 -12.38
CA ILE A 150 -18.61 11.72 -11.18
C ILE A 150 -19.23 13.09 -11.53
N GLU A 151 -20.19 13.52 -10.71
CA GLU A 151 -20.92 14.77 -10.87
C GLU A 151 -21.01 15.48 -9.51
N PRO A 152 -21.08 16.82 -9.49
CA PRO A 152 -21.35 17.57 -8.27
C PRO A 152 -22.78 17.28 -7.77
N ASP A 153 -22.95 17.13 -6.45
CA ASP A 153 -24.24 16.98 -5.78
C ASP A 153 -25.12 18.25 -5.87
#